data_AF-F5S6D4-F1
#
_entry.id   AF-F5S6D4-F1
#
_cell.length_a   1.000
_cell.length_b   1.000
_cell.length_c   1.000
_cell.angle_alpha   90.00
_cell.angle_beta   90.00
_cell.angle_gamma   90.00
#
_symmetry.space_group_name_H-M   'P 1'
#
loop_
_entity.id
_entity.type
_entity.pdbx_description
1 polymer ?
#
loop_
_entity_poly.entity_id
_entity_poly.type
_entity_poly.pdbx_seq_one_letter_code
_entity_poly.pdbx_strand_id
1 'polypeptide(L)' 'MGIKGYAVGGKADFTNTFVQNLQNGATPEIVLHQLAENYPNMNDQALQDELARLIFLADLVGRLEVQAE' A
#
# COMPACT_ATOMS: atom_id res chain seq x y z
N MET A 1 -28.62 13.86 -9.58
CA MET A 1 -28.05 13.24 -10.81
C MET A 1 -26.55 13.13 -10.58
N GLY A 2 -26.01 11.91 -10.63
CA GLY A 2 -24.82 11.51 -9.89
C GLY A 2 -23.52 12.21 -10.30
N ILE A 3 -22.83 12.74 -9.30
CA ILE A 3 -21.39 13.01 -9.36
C ILE A 3 -20.68 11.69 -9.68
N LYS A 4 -20.35 11.50 -10.96
CA LYS A 4 -19.38 10.49 -11.39
C LYS A 4 -18.02 11.04 -10.98
N GLY A 5 -17.72 10.94 -9.69
CA GLY A 5 -16.36 11.10 -9.19
C GLY A 5 -15.52 10.12 -9.98
N TYR A 6 -14.64 10.65 -10.83
CA TYR A 6 -13.61 9.92 -11.52
C TYR A 6 -13.02 8.92 -10.54
N ALA A 7 -13.07 7.63 -10.88
CA ALA A 7 -12.33 6.63 -10.15
C ALA A 7 -10.85 7.04 -10.24
N VAL A 8 -10.39 7.82 -9.28
CA VAL A 8 -9.00 7.87 -8.85
C VAL A 8 -8.73 6.52 -8.19
N GLY A 9 -8.67 5.49 -9.04
CA GLY A 9 -8.11 4.18 -8.71
C GLY A 9 -6.73 4.12 -9.32
N GLY A 10 -5.91 5.14 -9.07
CA GLY A 10 -4.52 5.15 -9.49
C GLY A 10 -3.73 4.29 -8.52
N LYS A 11 -2.57 3.76 -8.95
CA LYS A 11 -1.62 3.06 -8.06
C LYS A 11 -1.39 3.78 -6.70
N ALA A 12 -1.47 5.11 -6.69
CA ALA A 12 -1.34 5.95 -5.50
C ALA A 12 -2.41 5.70 -4.42
N ASP A 13 -3.68 5.45 -4.78
CA ASP A 13 -4.74 5.16 -3.82
C ASP A 13 -4.49 3.81 -3.13
N PHE A 14 -4.00 2.82 -3.87
CA PHE A 14 -3.60 1.52 -3.32
C PHE A 14 -2.37 1.61 -2.42
N THR A 15 -1.35 2.37 -2.81
CA THR A 15 -0.16 2.59 -1.97
C THR A 15 -0.55 3.16 -0.61
N ASN A 16 -1.46 4.15 -0.58
CA ASN A 16 -1.92 4.72 0.68
C ASN A 16 -2.66 3.70 1.54
N THR A 17 -3.58 2.91 0.96
CA THR A 17 -4.29 1.85 1.68
C THR A 17 -3.33 0.80 2.27
N PHE A 18 -2.34 0.36 1.52
CA PHE A 18 -1.37 -0.63 1.99
C PHE A 18 -0.44 -0.09 3.08
N VAL A 19 0.01 1.16 2.95
CA VAL A 19 0.80 1.85 3.98
C VAL A 19 -0.02 1.98 5.28
N GLN A 20 -1.29 2.37 5.19
CA GLN A 20 -2.16 2.43 6.36
C GLN A 20 -2.39 1.06 6.98
N ASN A 21 -2.57 -0.01 6.20
CA ASN A 21 -2.71 -1.36 6.73
C ASN A 21 -1.47 -1.77 7.53
N LEU A 22 -0.27 -1.50 7.01
CA LEU A 22 0.99 -1.77 7.71
C LEU A 22 1.11 -0.97 9.01
N GLN A 23 0.72 0.31 9.00
CA GLN A 23 0.72 1.15 10.20
C GLN A 23 -0.29 0.67 11.26
N ASN A 24 -1.42 0.10 10.84
CA ASN A 24 -2.41 -0.50 11.73
C ASN A 24 -2.03 -1.91 12.22
N GLY A 25 -0.82 -2.39 11.90
CA GLY A 25 -0.30 -3.67 12.38
C GLY A 25 -0.62 -4.87 11.49
N ALA A 26 -1.07 -4.66 10.25
CA ALA A 26 -1.15 -5.75 9.28
C ALA A 26 0.24 -6.34 9.03
N THR A 27 0.33 -7.66 8.96
CA THR A 27 1.60 -8.32 8.66
C THR A 27 1.93 -8.16 7.17
N PRO A 28 3.23 -8.18 6.80
CA PRO A 28 3.67 -8.18 5.41
C PRO A 28 3.00 -9.26 4.55
N GLU A 29 2.70 -10.42 5.12
CA GLU A 29 2.04 -11.53 4.45
C GLU A 29 0.60 -11.20 4.01
N ILE A 30 -0.17 -10.50 4.87
CA ILE A 30 -1.53 -10.06 4.54
C ILE A 30 -1.48 -9.04 3.40
N VAL A 31 -0.53 -8.11 3.46
CA VAL A 31 -0.35 -7.07 2.42
C VAL A 31 0.10 -7.70 1.09
N LEU A 32 0.99 -8.68 1.13
CA LEU A 32 1.42 -9.42 -0.05
C LEU A 32 0.26 -10.19 -0.69
N HIS A 33 -0.59 -10.82 0.11
CA HIS A 33 -1.78 -11.52 -0.40
C HIS A 33 -2.71 -10.54 -1.13
N GLN A 34 -3.00 -9.40 -0.51
CA GLN A 34 -3.83 -8.36 -1.14
C GLN A 34 -3.17 -7.79 -2.40
N LEU A 35 -1.84 -7.61 -2.43
CA LEU A 35 -1.13 -7.22 -3.65
C LEU A 35 -1.32 -8.25 -4.77
N ALA A 36 -1.20 -9.54 -4.47
CA ALA A 36 -1.39 -10.61 -5.45
C ALA A 36 -2.84 -10.65 -5.97
N GLU A 37 -3.84 -10.41 -5.12
CA GLU A 37 -5.25 -10.33 -5.52
C GLU A 37 -5.54 -9.12 -6.43
N ASN A 38 -4.92 -7.97 -6.15
CA ASN A 38 -5.14 -6.74 -6.92
C ASN A 38 -4.29 -6.68 -8.20
N TYR A 39 -3.15 -7.36 -8.23
CA TYR A 39 -2.23 -7.41 -9.36
C TYR A 39 -1.94 -8.87 -9.80
N PRO A 40 -2.96 -9.63 -10.25
CA PRO A 40 -2.82 -11.07 -10.54
C PRO A 40 -1.91 -11.38 -11.74
N ASN A 41 -1.61 -10.37 -12.57
CA ASN A 41 -0.70 -10.50 -13.72
C ASN A 41 0.75 -10.12 -13.37
N MET A 42 1.02 -9.68 -12.15
CA MET A 42 2.35 -9.33 -11.68
C MET A 42 3.07 -10.60 -11.21
N ASN A 43 4.32 -10.78 -11.59
CA ASN A 43 5.08 -11.94 -11.14
C ASN A 43 5.46 -11.82 -9.66
N ASP A 44 5.81 -12.95 -9.03
CA ASP A 44 6.13 -12.99 -7.61
C ASP A 44 7.28 -12.05 -7.22
N GLN A 45 8.31 -11.90 -8.06
CA GLN A 45 9.43 -11.00 -7.79
C GLN A 45 8.97 -9.54 -7.73
N ALA A 46 8.14 -9.12 -8.69
CA ALA A 46 7.63 -7.76 -8.76
C ALA A 46 6.64 -7.47 -7.61
N LEU A 47 5.87 -8.47 -7.17
CA LEU A 47 5.03 -8.36 -5.97
C LEU A 47 5.87 -8.18 -4.70
N GLN A 48 6.97 -8.92 -4.57
CA GLN A 48 7.90 -8.79 -3.44
C GLN A 48 8.62 -7.43 -3.43
N ASP A 49 9.03 -6.92 -4.59
CA ASP A 49 9.63 -5.59 -4.73
C ASP A 49 8.65 -4.49 -4.32
N GLU A 50 7.38 -4.60 -4.72
CA GLU A 50 6.35 -3.63 -4.33
C GLU A 50 6.03 -3.72 -2.83
N LEU A 51 5.97 -4.92 -2.26
CA LEU A 51 5.84 -5.11 -0.81
C LEU A 51 6.98 -4.44 -0.04
N ALA A 52 8.23 -4.65 -0.48
CA ALA A 52 9.40 -4.04 0.15
C ALA A 52 9.34 -2.50 0.10
N ARG A 53 8.91 -1.94 -1.03
CA ARG A 53 8.67 -0.50 -1.17
C ARG A 53 7.59 -0.01 -0.20
N LEU A 54 6.48 -0.74 -0.04
CA LEU A 54 5.39 -0.36 0.86
C LEU A 54 5.81 -0.39 2.34
N ILE A 55 6.56 -1.41 2.74
CA ILE A 55 7.14 -1.50 4.09
C ILE A 55 8.05 -0.31 4.36
N PHE A 56 8.94 0.02 3.42
CA PHE A 56 9.83 1.17 3.54
C PHE A 56 9.06 2.48 3.66
N LEU A 57 8.00 2.68 2.88
CA LEU A 57 7.16 3.87 2.96
C LEU A 57 6.42 3.96 4.30
N ALA A 58 5.88 2.85 4.81
CA ALA A 58 5.21 2.82 6.12
C ALA A 58 6.16 3.16 7.27
N ASP A 59 7.39 2.64 7.23
CA ASP A 59 8.44 2.96 8.19
C ASP A 59 8.90 4.43 8.11
N LEU A 60 9.02 4.99 6.89
CA LEU A 60 9.35 6.40 6.70
C LEU A 60 8.27 7.32 7.26
N VAL A 61 6.99 7.05 6.97
CA VAL A 61 5.88 7.83 7.50
C VAL A 61 5.83 7.72 9.03
N GLY A 62 6.02 6.53 9.60
CA GLY A 62 6.09 6.36 11.06
C GLY A 62 7.19 7.21 11.71
N ARG A 63 8.36 7.31 11.07
CA ARG A 63 9.46 8.17 11.55
C ARG A 63 9.20 9.66 11.37
N LEU A 64 8.42 10.08 10.37
CA LEU A 64 8.03 11.48 10.17
C LEU A 64 7.04 11.93 11.24
N GLU A 65 6.05 11.11 11.57
CA GLU A 65 5.07 11.39 12.63
C GLU A 65 5.76 11.57 13.99
N VAL A 66 6.77 10.75 14.31
CA VAL A 66 7.53 10.84 15.57
C VAL A 66 8.40 12.12 15.66
N GLN A 67 8.79 12.71 14.53
CA GLN A 67 9.61 13.94 14.50
C GLN A 67 8.76 15.22 14.48
N ALA A 68 7.45 15.10 14.27
CA ALA A 68 6.52 16.23 14.27
C ALA A 68 5.98 16.59 15.67
N GLU A 69 6.41 15.86 16.72
CA GLU A 69 6.10 16.09 18.14
C GLU A 69 7.27 16.74 18.88
#